data_AF-A0A8W7PR20-F1
#
_entry.id   AF-A0A8W7PR20-F1
#
_cell.length_a   1.000
_cell.length_b   1.000
_cell.length_c   1.000
_cell.angle_alpha   90.00
_cell.angle_beta   90.00
_cell.angle_gamma   90.00
#
_symmetry.space_group_name_H-M   'P 1'
#
loop_
_entity.id
_entity.type
_entity.pdbx_description
1 polymer ?
#
loop_
_entity_poly.entity_id
_entity_poly.type
_entity_poly.pdbx_seq_one_letter_code
_entity_poly.pdbx_strand_id
1 'polypeptide(L)'
;MHGPPAVDSIQLSVRNEDLAALAPEFYQQLSSKRQWQPVIQVRPEQLASTRSTLLGVFEQALENPDLLEFAGSQKLVQHQLISLLLDMLHDSVPEQRLNLTYATHSDIVRRSQAIVMDSSDEPVTVLDLCQQLRVSRRTLQNSFQLIANTTPVDYLRSIRLNAVRRMLLSPEHAARGIREAAGYWGFYHLGHFARDYRKLFCELPSDTRSR
;
A
#
# COMPACT_ATOMS: atom_id res chain seq x y z
N MET A 1 -13.00 6.83 -17.19
CA MET A 1 -13.31 6.63 -18.63
C MET A 1 -12.88 5.23 -19.01
N HIS A 2 -13.81 4.33 -19.31
CA HIS A 2 -13.46 3.07 -19.98
C HIS A 2 -13.28 3.38 -21.47
N GLY A 3 -12.09 3.11 -21.99
CA GLY A 3 -11.85 3.14 -23.43
C GLY A 3 -12.70 2.07 -24.12
N PRO A 4 -13.06 2.26 -25.40
CA PRO A 4 -13.74 1.22 -26.16
C PRO A 4 -12.90 -0.07 -26.19
N PRO A 5 -13.53 -1.26 -26.18
CA PRO A 5 -12.79 -2.52 -26.29
C PRO A 5 -12.04 -2.56 -27.64
N ALA A 6 -10.77 -3.00 -27.59
CA ALA A 6 -9.80 -3.11 -28.70
C ALA A 6 -8.96 -1.87 -29.06
N VAL A 7 -8.78 -0.90 -28.15
CA VAL A 7 -7.84 0.21 -28.35
C VAL A 7 -6.69 0.14 -27.35
N ASP A 8 -5.47 -0.07 -27.86
CA ASP A 8 -4.25 0.21 -27.10
C ASP A 8 -4.10 1.72 -26.95
N SER A 9 -4.29 2.24 -25.72
CA SER A 9 -4.16 3.67 -25.47
C SER A 9 -2.80 4.00 -24.85
N ILE A 10 -2.04 4.88 -25.49
CA ILE A 10 -0.87 5.52 -24.89
C ILE A 10 -1.29 6.88 -24.35
N GLN A 11 -1.21 7.06 -23.04
CA GLN A 11 -1.49 8.34 -22.39
C GLN A 11 -0.19 9.11 -22.17
N LEU A 12 0.04 10.16 -22.96
CA LEU A 12 1.16 11.08 -22.79
C LEU A 12 0.74 12.25 -21.89
N SER A 13 1.41 12.37 -20.73
CA SER A 13 1.21 13.49 -19.82
C SER A 13 2.34 14.50 -19.99
N VAL A 14 1.99 15.72 -20.39
CA VAL A 14 2.93 16.83 -20.57
C VAL A 14 2.55 17.95 -19.59
N ARG A 15 3.54 18.65 -19.03
CA ARG A 15 3.23 19.81 -18.19
C ARG A 15 2.54 20.87 -19.03
N ASN A 16 1.58 21.55 -18.43
CA ASN A 16 0.76 22.51 -19.14
C ASN A 16 1.59 23.71 -19.66
N GLU A 17 2.58 24.13 -18.87
CA GLU A 17 3.55 25.17 -19.22
C GLU A 17 4.40 24.80 -20.45
N ASP A 18 4.90 23.55 -20.51
CA ASP A 18 5.72 23.08 -21.62
C ASP A 18 4.90 23.00 -22.92
N LEU A 19 3.66 22.55 -22.84
CA LEU A 19 2.76 22.47 -23.99
C LEU A 19 2.38 23.87 -24.50
N ALA A 20 2.14 24.83 -23.60
CA ALA A 20 1.88 26.21 -23.96
C ALA A 20 3.11 26.89 -24.60
N ALA A 21 4.31 26.58 -24.13
CA ALA A 21 5.56 27.12 -24.67
C ALA A 21 5.93 26.51 -26.04
N LEU A 22 5.74 25.20 -26.21
CA LEU A 22 6.18 24.47 -27.41
C LEU A 22 5.14 24.45 -28.54
N ALA A 23 3.84 24.57 -28.22
CA ALA A 23 2.76 24.50 -29.20
C ALA A 23 1.58 25.43 -28.84
N PRO A 24 1.77 26.76 -28.86
CA PRO A 24 0.79 27.73 -28.36
C PRO A 24 -0.56 27.72 -29.11
N GLU A 25 -0.56 27.52 -30.43
CA GLU A 25 -1.78 27.45 -31.24
C GLU A 25 -2.60 26.19 -30.91
N PHE A 26 -1.93 25.04 -30.79
CA PHE A 26 -2.55 23.79 -30.37
C PHE A 26 -3.09 23.88 -28.94
N TYR A 27 -2.33 24.54 -28.05
CA TYR A 27 -2.77 24.82 -26.69
C TYR A 27 -4.03 25.70 -26.65
N GLN A 28 -4.14 26.75 -27.48
CA GLN A 28 -5.35 27.57 -27.60
C GLN A 28 -6.56 26.76 -28.09
N GLN A 29 -6.37 25.88 -29.08
CA GLN A 29 -7.44 25.00 -29.56
C GLN A 29 -7.88 23.97 -28.52
N LEU A 30 -6.94 23.43 -27.73
CA LEU A 30 -7.24 22.53 -26.62
C LEU A 30 -7.95 23.25 -25.47
N SER A 31 -7.45 24.42 -25.07
CA SER A 31 -7.98 25.22 -23.96
C SER A 31 -9.37 25.77 -24.24
N SER A 32 -9.67 26.19 -25.47
CA SER A 32 -11.03 26.61 -25.88
C SER A 32 -12.05 25.46 -25.84
N LYS A 33 -11.60 24.20 -26.00
CA LYS A 33 -12.43 23.00 -25.83
C LYS A 33 -12.46 22.47 -24.40
N ARG A 34 -11.72 23.10 -23.46
CA ARG A 34 -11.62 22.58 -22.09
C ARG A 34 -12.83 22.96 -21.23
N GLN A 35 -13.83 22.10 -21.13
CA GLN A 35 -14.68 22.00 -19.93
C GLN A 35 -14.07 21.02 -18.91
N TRP A 36 -12.78 21.21 -18.56
CA TRP A 36 -12.09 20.30 -17.63
C TRP A 36 -12.41 20.75 -16.22
N GLN A 37 -13.64 20.49 -15.79
CA GLN A 37 -13.93 20.47 -14.38
C GLN A 37 -13.26 19.22 -13.82
N PRO A 38 -12.40 19.33 -12.79
CA PRO A 38 -11.92 18.16 -12.07
C PRO A 38 -13.14 17.38 -11.61
N VAL A 39 -13.34 16.18 -12.16
CA VAL A 39 -14.44 15.29 -11.74
C VAL A 39 -14.29 14.93 -10.26
N ILE A 40 -13.05 14.99 -9.75
CA ILE A 40 -12.68 14.82 -8.35
C ILE A 40 -11.77 16.00 -7.97
N GLN A 41 -12.19 16.78 -6.97
CA GLN A 41 -11.34 17.80 -6.35
C GLN A 41 -10.41 17.10 -5.37
N VAL A 42 -9.12 17.06 -5.66
CA VAL A 42 -8.10 16.43 -4.81
C VAL A 42 -7.16 17.51 -4.27
N ARG A 43 -6.84 17.45 -2.98
CA ARG A 43 -5.85 18.38 -2.41
C ARG A 43 -4.48 18.18 -3.08
N PRO A 44 -3.73 19.25 -3.42
CA PRO A 44 -2.44 19.14 -4.08
C PRO A 44 -1.43 18.23 -3.34
N GLU A 45 -1.43 18.28 -2.00
CA GLU A 45 -0.56 17.44 -1.16
C GLU A 45 -0.89 15.94 -1.28
N GLN A 46 -2.18 15.59 -1.29
CA GLN A 46 -2.62 14.21 -1.47
C GLN A 46 -2.28 13.69 -2.86
N LEU A 47 -2.44 14.54 -3.88
CA LEU A 47 -2.07 14.20 -5.25
C LEU A 47 -0.56 13.96 -5.38
N ALA A 48 0.26 14.81 -4.75
CA ALA A 48 1.71 14.66 -4.74
C ALA A 48 2.15 13.37 -4.02
N SER A 49 1.58 13.08 -2.85
CA SER A 49 1.85 11.85 -2.10
C SER A 49 1.43 10.59 -2.88
N THR A 50 0.25 10.63 -3.50
CA THR A 50 -0.25 9.53 -4.34
C THR A 50 0.66 9.31 -5.54
N ARG A 51 1.06 10.38 -6.23
CA ARG A 51 1.99 10.31 -7.37
C ARG A 51 3.33 9.70 -6.96
N SER A 52 3.91 10.15 -5.85
CA SER A 52 5.16 9.60 -5.34
C SER A 52 5.05 8.10 -5.06
N THR A 53 3.93 7.67 -4.46
CA THR A 53 3.70 6.26 -4.16
C THR A 53 3.54 5.43 -5.44
N LEU A 54 2.76 5.91 -6.41
CA LEU A 54 2.58 5.24 -7.70
C LEU A 54 3.91 5.10 -8.46
N LEU A 55 4.69 6.17 -8.53
CA LEU A 55 6.00 6.14 -9.18
C LEU A 55 6.94 5.12 -8.51
N GLY A 56 6.95 5.06 -7.18
CA GLY A 56 7.74 4.06 -6.45
C GLY A 56 7.29 2.62 -6.76
N VAL A 57 5.98 2.36 -6.88
CA VAL A 57 5.48 1.04 -7.29
C VAL A 57 5.93 0.70 -8.71
N PHE A 58 5.82 1.64 -9.65
CA PHE A 58 6.25 1.43 -11.04
C PHE A 58 7.75 1.22 -11.17
N GLU A 59 8.55 2.00 -10.46
CA GLU A 59 10.00 1.85 -10.42
C GLU A 59 10.38 0.45 -9.94
N GLN A 60 9.76 -0.03 -8.85
CA GLN A 60 9.99 -1.40 -8.39
C GLN A 60 9.52 -2.47 -9.38
N ALA A 61 8.42 -2.23 -10.10
CA ALA A 61 7.95 -3.14 -11.15
C ALA A 61 8.93 -3.24 -12.33
N LEU A 62 9.63 -2.15 -12.66
CA LEU A 62 10.62 -2.10 -13.73
C LEU A 62 11.97 -2.69 -13.29
N GLU A 63 12.40 -2.42 -12.07
CA GLU A 63 13.69 -2.87 -11.54
C GLU A 63 13.67 -4.32 -11.05
N ASN A 64 12.56 -4.77 -10.47
CA ASN A 64 12.44 -6.08 -9.83
C ASN A 64 11.08 -6.74 -10.15
N PRO A 65 10.80 -7.05 -11.44
CA PRO A 65 9.51 -7.60 -11.85
C PRO A 65 9.15 -8.91 -11.12
N ASP A 66 10.13 -9.78 -10.90
CA ASP A 66 9.96 -11.07 -10.21
C ASP A 66 9.39 -10.92 -8.79
N LEU A 67 9.66 -9.80 -8.10
CA LEU A 67 9.09 -9.56 -6.77
C LEU A 67 7.58 -9.37 -6.79
N LEU A 68 7.04 -8.92 -7.93
CA LEU A 68 5.60 -8.78 -8.15
C LEU A 68 4.97 -10.05 -8.72
N GLU A 69 5.72 -11.15 -8.90
CA GLU A 69 5.14 -12.45 -9.24
C GLU A 69 4.63 -13.17 -7.99
N PHE A 70 5.16 -12.84 -6.81
CA PHE A 70 4.69 -13.40 -5.55
C PHE A 70 3.29 -12.90 -5.21
N ALA A 71 2.36 -13.81 -4.94
CA ALA A 71 0.97 -13.51 -4.58
C ALA A 71 0.88 -12.53 -3.40
N GLY A 72 1.74 -12.67 -2.40
CA GLY A 72 1.81 -11.76 -1.25
C GLY A 72 2.14 -10.32 -1.67
N SER A 73 3.16 -10.13 -2.51
CA SER A 73 3.51 -8.81 -3.05
C SER A 73 2.40 -8.21 -3.89
N GLN A 74 1.80 -9.01 -4.78
CA GLN A 74 0.70 -8.57 -5.64
C GLN A 74 -0.48 -8.06 -4.81
N LYS A 75 -0.90 -8.84 -3.81
CA LYS A 75 -1.97 -8.45 -2.90
C LYS A 75 -1.66 -7.14 -2.18
N LEU A 76 -0.43 -6.98 -1.69
CA LEU A 76 -0.04 -5.78 -0.96
C LEU A 76 -0.04 -4.55 -1.85
N VAL A 77 0.51 -4.64 -3.06
CA VAL A 77 0.47 -3.56 -4.05
C VAL A 77 -0.97 -3.25 -4.43
N GLN A 78 -1.78 -4.25 -4.77
CA GLN A 78 -3.19 -4.06 -5.12
C GLN A 78 -3.95 -3.32 -4.00
N HIS A 79 -3.81 -3.78 -2.76
CA HIS A 79 -4.51 -3.18 -1.63
C HIS A 79 -4.00 -1.77 -1.31
N GLN A 80 -2.71 -1.50 -1.54
CA GLN A 80 -2.16 -0.15 -1.44
C GLN A 80 -2.72 0.77 -2.53
N LEU A 81 -2.81 0.32 -3.77
CA LEU A 81 -3.40 1.08 -4.88
C LEU A 81 -4.88 1.39 -4.62
N ILE A 82 -5.66 0.39 -4.18
CA ILE A 82 -7.06 0.58 -3.76
C ILE A 82 -7.13 1.59 -2.62
N SER A 83 -6.21 1.50 -1.65
CA SER A 83 -6.16 2.44 -0.53
C SER A 83 -5.96 3.89 -0.98
N LEU A 84 -5.01 4.12 -1.90
CA LEU A 84 -4.75 5.44 -2.47
C LEU A 84 -5.97 5.98 -3.23
N LEU A 85 -6.63 5.12 -4.01
CA LEU A 85 -7.85 5.49 -4.74
C LEU A 85 -8.97 5.89 -3.77
N LEU A 86 -9.19 5.11 -2.71
CA LEU A 86 -10.18 5.42 -1.68
C LEU A 86 -9.85 6.72 -0.96
N ASP A 87 -8.59 6.95 -0.61
CA ASP A 87 -8.16 8.18 0.07
C ASP A 87 -8.34 9.43 -0.82
N MET A 88 -8.16 9.30 -2.14
CA MET A 88 -8.45 10.38 -3.10
C MET A 88 -9.95 10.64 -3.30
N LEU A 89 -10.80 9.62 -3.16
CA LEU A 89 -12.25 9.74 -3.32
C LEU A 89 -12.96 10.26 -2.07
N HIS A 90 -12.36 10.07 -0.88
CA HIS A 90 -13.05 10.33 0.40
C HIS A 90 -12.92 11.77 0.90
N ASP A 91 -12.31 12.68 0.13
CA ASP A 91 -11.98 14.05 0.57
C ASP A 91 -13.21 15.00 0.63
N SER A 92 -14.43 14.48 0.81
CA SER A 92 -15.66 15.28 0.83
C SER A 92 -16.73 14.85 1.82
N VAL A 93 -16.51 13.80 2.63
CA VAL A 93 -17.49 13.37 3.64
C VAL A 93 -16.85 13.38 5.02
N PRO A 94 -17.30 14.24 5.95
CA PRO A 94 -16.94 14.07 7.36
C PRO A 94 -17.54 12.74 7.83
N GLU A 95 -16.72 11.69 7.93
CA GLU A 95 -17.15 10.47 8.62
C GLU A 95 -17.56 10.86 10.04
N GLN A 96 -18.79 10.52 10.41
CA GLN A 96 -19.27 10.71 11.78
C GLN A 96 -18.29 10.02 12.74
N ARG A 97 -17.73 10.79 13.68
CA ARG A 97 -16.94 10.22 14.77
C ARG A 97 -17.89 9.38 15.62
N LEU A 98 -17.86 8.07 15.39
CA LEU A 98 -18.49 7.12 16.29
C LEU A 98 -17.76 7.22 17.63
N ASN A 99 -18.46 7.64 18.67
CA ASN A 99 -17.95 7.62 20.04
C ASN A 99 -18.00 6.17 20.55
N LEU A 100 -17.09 5.35 20.05
CA LEU A 100 -16.94 3.97 20.49
C LEU A 100 -16.38 3.93 21.90
N THR A 101 -16.81 2.93 22.67
CA THR A 101 -16.28 2.72 24.02
C THR A 101 -14.85 2.15 23.95
N TYR A 102 -14.09 2.32 25.03
CA TYR A 102 -12.77 1.68 25.17
C TYR A 102 -12.86 0.16 24.98
N ALA A 103 -13.92 -0.48 25.51
CA ALA A 103 -14.15 -1.91 25.36
C ALA A 103 -14.35 -2.31 23.89
N THR A 104 -15.07 -1.51 23.11
CA THR A 104 -15.25 -1.75 21.67
C THR A 104 -13.94 -1.62 20.90
N HIS A 105 -13.12 -0.61 21.21
CA HIS A 105 -11.78 -0.47 20.61
C HIS A 105 -10.88 -1.66 20.96
N SER A 106 -10.91 -2.12 22.21
CA SER A 106 -10.17 -3.29 22.66
C SER A 106 -10.60 -4.56 21.91
N ASP A 107 -11.92 -4.76 21.74
CA ASP A 107 -12.44 -5.91 20.98
C ASP A 107 -12.01 -5.88 19.50
N ILE A 108 -12.01 -4.71 18.85
CA ILE A 108 -11.52 -4.56 17.48
C ILE A 108 -10.06 -4.99 17.36
N VAL A 109 -9.19 -4.56 18.29
CA VAL A 109 -7.77 -4.93 18.27
C VAL A 109 -7.59 -6.42 18.56
N ARG A 110 -8.28 -6.97 19.56
CA ARG A 110 -8.24 -8.39 19.90
C ARG A 110 -8.67 -9.27 18.72
N ARG A 111 -9.77 -8.92 18.04
CA ARG A 111 -10.24 -9.66 16.86
C ARG A 111 -9.29 -9.50 15.67
N SER A 112 -8.69 -8.33 15.49
CA SER A 112 -7.66 -8.13 14.47
C SER A 112 -6.47 -9.06 14.68
N GLN A 113 -6.00 -9.20 15.93
CA GLN A 113 -4.92 -10.12 16.29
C GLN A 113 -5.31 -11.58 16.01
N ALA A 114 -6.53 -11.99 16.36
CA ALA A 114 -7.02 -13.34 16.08
C ALA A 114 -7.02 -13.65 14.57
N ILE A 115 -7.54 -12.75 13.74
CA ILE A 115 -7.55 -12.90 12.28
C ILE A 115 -6.12 -13.11 11.73
N VAL A 116 -5.15 -12.35 12.25
CA VAL A 116 -3.76 -12.42 11.79
C VAL A 116 -3.05 -13.69 12.28
N MET A 117 -3.43 -14.22 13.45
CA MET A 117 -2.87 -15.48 13.96
C MET A 117 -3.42 -16.70 13.22
N ASP A 118 -4.67 -16.63 12.76
CA ASP A 118 -5.31 -17.73 12.02
C ASP A 118 -4.88 -17.79 10.54
N SER A 119 -4.30 -16.71 9.99
CA SER A 119 -3.76 -16.69 8.63
C SER A 119 -2.36 -17.33 8.57
N SER A 120 -2.25 -18.58 8.11
CA SER A 120 -0.98 -19.32 8.07
C SER A 120 -0.07 -18.93 6.90
N ASP A 121 -0.62 -18.59 5.73
CA ASP A 121 0.16 -18.60 4.48
C ASP A 121 -0.01 -17.35 3.59
N GLU A 122 -0.78 -16.36 4.04
CA GLU A 122 -1.02 -15.16 3.23
C GLU A 122 -0.89 -13.89 4.08
N PRO A 123 -0.20 -12.85 3.58
CA PRO A 123 -0.08 -11.59 4.32
C PRO A 123 -1.43 -10.87 4.40
N VAL A 124 -2.04 -10.86 5.60
CA VAL A 124 -3.24 -10.08 5.92
C VAL A 124 -2.95 -8.59 5.77
N THR A 125 -3.85 -7.86 5.13
CA THR A 125 -3.77 -6.40 4.93
C THR A 125 -4.75 -5.62 5.80
N VAL A 126 -4.58 -4.31 5.86
CA VAL A 126 -5.54 -3.41 6.54
C VAL A 126 -6.93 -3.50 5.92
N LEU A 127 -7.02 -3.62 4.59
CA LEU A 127 -8.32 -3.77 3.91
C LEU A 127 -9.01 -5.08 4.28
N ASP A 128 -8.26 -6.19 4.40
CA ASP A 128 -8.81 -7.46 4.86
C ASP A 128 -9.40 -7.34 6.28
N LEU A 129 -8.67 -6.70 7.20
CA LEU A 129 -9.15 -6.46 8.56
C LEU A 129 -10.41 -5.60 8.56
N CYS A 130 -10.43 -4.50 7.81
CA CYS A 130 -11.61 -3.64 7.69
C CYS A 130 -12.83 -4.43 7.17
N GLN A 131 -12.63 -5.26 6.15
CA GLN A 131 -13.69 -6.06 5.55
C GLN A 131 -14.23 -7.12 6.52
N GLN A 132 -13.35 -7.90 7.16
CA GLN A 132 -13.75 -8.97 8.07
C GLN A 132 -14.40 -8.44 9.36
N LEU A 133 -13.91 -7.31 9.87
CA LEU A 133 -14.43 -6.68 11.09
C LEU A 133 -15.61 -5.74 10.81
N ARG A 134 -15.89 -5.42 9.54
CA ARG A 134 -16.90 -4.45 9.10
C ARG A 134 -16.72 -3.06 9.75
N VAL A 135 -15.48 -2.59 9.81
CA VAL A 135 -15.13 -1.27 10.35
C VAL A 135 -14.44 -0.42 9.30
N SER A 136 -14.58 0.90 9.40
CA SER A 136 -13.80 1.81 8.56
C SER A 136 -12.31 1.75 8.91
N ARG A 137 -11.46 2.11 7.95
CA ARG A 137 -10.00 2.21 8.17
C ARG A 137 -9.67 3.17 9.30
N ARG A 138 -10.39 4.29 9.41
CA ARG A 138 -10.22 5.27 10.48
C ARG A 138 -10.55 4.68 11.85
N THR A 139 -11.64 3.92 11.96
CA THR A 139 -12.00 3.22 13.20
C THR A 139 -10.92 2.20 13.57
N LEU A 140 -10.41 1.43 12.61
CA LEU A 140 -9.32 0.49 12.85
C LEU A 140 -8.04 1.21 13.32
N GLN A 141 -7.66 2.29 12.62
CA GLN A 141 -6.51 3.14 12.98
C GLN A 141 -6.63 3.68 14.40
N ASN A 142 -7.77 4.28 14.74
CA ASN A 142 -8.01 4.85 16.07
C ASN A 142 -7.98 3.77 17.15
N SER A 143 -8.52 2.58 16.87
CA SER A 143 -8.52 1.46 17.81
C SER A 143 -7.10 1.00 18.12
N PHE A 144 -6.26 0.81 17.09
CA PHE A 144 -4.85 0.45 17.29
C PHE A 144 -4.06 1.54 18.00
N GLN A 145 -4.31 2.82 17.68
CA GLN A 145 -3.65 3.94 18.35
C GLN A 145 -4.03 4.01 19.84
N LEU A 146 -5.31 3.81 20.18
CA LEU A 146 -5.81 3.90 21.54
C LEU A 146 -5.35 2.72 22.42
N ILE A 147 -5.39 1.50 21.87
CA ILE A 147 -5.20 0.27 22.65
C ILE A 147 -3.75 -0.21 22.63
N ALA A 148 -3.07 -0.11 21.48
CA ALA A 148 -1.75 -0.67 21.26
C ALA A 148 -0.67 0.38 20.98
N ASN A 149 -1.02 1.67 21.01
CA ASN A 149 -0.12 2.80 20.74
C ASN A 149 0.69 2.65 19.44
N THR A 150 0.06 2.07 18.42
CA THR A 150 0.67 1.81 17.11
C THR A 150 -0.38 1.96 16.00
N THR A 151 0.04 1.79 14.76
CA THR A 151 -0.87 1.77 13.61
C THR A 151 -1.14 0.33 13.16
N PRO A 152 -2.30 0.04 12.54
CA PRO A 152 -2.58 -1.27 11.95
C PRO A 152 -1.52 -1.65 10.89
N VAL A 153 -1.01 -0.67 10.14
CA VAL A 153 0.03 -0.89 9.13
C VAL A 153 1.35 -1.31 9.78
N ASP A 154 1.78 -0.62 10.84
CA ASP A 154 3.04 -0.94 11.54
C ASP A 154 2.94 -2.29 12.26
N TYR A 155 1.79 -2.57 12.88
CA TYR A 155 1.50 -3.87 13.48
C TYR A 155 1.61 -5.00 12.44
N LEU A 156 0.87 -4.92 11.33
CA LEU A 156 0.92 -5.95 10.27
C LEU A 156 2.32 -6.07 9.65
N ARG A 157 3.05 -4.96 9.48
CA ARG A 157 4.44 -4.99 9.03
C ARG A 157 5.32 -5.77 9.99
N SER A 158 5.18 -5.55 11.29
CA SER A 158 5.96 -6.28 12.31
C SER A 158 5.69 -7.78 12.26
N ILE A 159 4.43 -8.19 12.02
CA ILE A 159 4.06 -9.61 11.88
C ILE A 159 4.75 -10.21 10.66
N ARG A 160 4.70 -9.54 9.51
CA ARG A 160 5.35 -10.00 8.27
C ARG A 160 6.86 -10.09 8.41
N LEU A 161 7.50 -9.10 9.06
CA LEU A 161 8.94 -9.14 9.34
C LEU A 161 9.31 -10.34 10.22
N ASN A 162 8.51 -10.63 11.25
CA ASN A 162 8.70 -11.83 12.08
C ASN A 162 8.49 -13.12 11.29
N ALA A 163 7.52 -13.15 10.37
CA ALA A 163 7.27 -14.31 9.53
C ALA A 163 8.43 -14.58 8.55
N VAL A 164 8.98 -13.52 7.93
CA VAL A 164 10.22 -13.61 7.14
C VAL A 164 11.35 -14.14 8.01
N ARG A 165 11.57 -13.59 9.21
CA ARG A 165 12.63 -14.05 10.12
C ARG A 165 12.50 -15.55 10.43
N ARG A 166 11.29 -16.04 10.73
CA ARG A 166 11.05 -17.47 10.97
C ARG A 166 11.39 -18.32 9.74
N MET A 167 11.01 -17.86 8.55
CA MET A 167 11.34 -18.55 7.30
C MET A 167 12.86 -18.57 7.03
N LEU A 168 13.57 -17.49 7.36
CA LEU A 168 15.03 -17.42 7.21
C LEU A 168 15.79 -18.33 8.18
N LEU A 169 15.24 -18.61 9.36
CA LEU A 169 15.83 -19.50 10.37
C LEU A 169 15.40 -20.97 10.21
N SER A 170 14.38 -21.24 9.40
CA SER A 170 13.82 -22.59 9.21
C SER A 170 14.71 -23.43 8.29
N PRO A 171 15.20 -24.61 8.73
CA PRO A 171 15.98 -25.51 7.88
C PRO A 171 15.21 -25.99 6.64
N GLU A 172 13.89 -26.21 6.79
CA GLU A 172 12.99 -26.60 5.70
C GLU A 172 12.93 -25.57 4.56
N HIS A 173 13.28 -24.31 4.86
CA HIS A 173 13.26 -23.19 3.91
C HIS A 173 14.69 -22.71 3.57
N ALA A 174 15.71 -23.52 3.83
CA ALA A 174 17.10 -23.18 3.56
C ALA A 174 17.37 -22.88 2.07
N ALA A 175 16.64 -23.54 1.17
CA ALA A 175 16.72 -23.30 -0.27
C ALA A 175 16.08 -21.97 -0.70
N ARG A 176 15.20 -21.37 0.11
CA ARG A 176 14.51 -20.13 -0.25
C ARG A 176 15.42 -18.92 -0.05
N GLY A 177 15.54 -18.08 -1.07
CA GLY A 177 16.32 -16.84 -0.98
C GLY A 177 15.67 -15.79 -0.05
N ILE A 178 16.45 -14.81 0.42
CA ILE A 178 15.90 -13.65 1.17
C ILE A 178 14.84 -12.92 0.35
N ARG A 179 15.08 -12.77 -0.96
CA ARG A 179 14.16 -12.14 -1.92
C ARG A 179 12.81 -12.88 -1.97
N GLU A 180 12.85 -14.20 -2.05
CA GLU A 180 11.65 -15.05 -2.10
C GLU A 180 10.86 -14.95 -0.80
N ALA A 181 11.54 -15.04 0.34
CA ALA A 181 10.89 -14.88 1.65
C ALA A 181 10.24 -13.49 1.79
N ALA A 182 10.92 -12.43 1.34
CA ALA A 182 10.40 -11.07 1.35
C ALA A 182 9.15 -10.95 0.46
N GLY A 183 9.22 -11.41 -0.79
CA GLY A 183 8.10 -11.35 -1.73
C GLY A 183 6.89 -12.16 -1.28
N TYR A 184 7.10 -13.37 -0.74
CA TYR A 184 6.03 -14.21 -0.17
C TYR A 184 5.23 -13.48 0.91
N TRP A 185 5.92 -12.75 1.80
CA TRP A 185 5.28 -11.98 2.87
C TRP A 185 4.89 -10.55 2.47
N GLY A 186 4.91 -10.23 1.18
CA GLY A 186 4.36 -8.98 0.64
C GLY A 186 5.32 -7.80 0.62
N PHE A 187 6.63 -8.03 0.74
CA PHE A 187 7.65 -7.00 0.55
C PHE A 187 8.11 -6.97 -0.91
N TYR A 188 7.71 -5.92 -1.62
CA TYR A 188 8.09 -5.70 -3.02
C TYR A 188 9.20 -4.65 -3.19
N HIS A 189 9.64 -3.99 -2.10
CA HIS A 189 10.74 -3.02 -2.10
C HIS A 189 11.84 -3.48 -1.14
N LEU A 190 12.89 -4.12 -1.67
CA LEU A 190 13.92 -4.78 -0.84
C LEU A 190 14.72 -3.82 0.05
N GLY A 191 15.05 -2.62 -0.44
CA GLY A 191 15.74 -1.61 0.36
C GLY A 191 14.94 -1.17 1.60
N HIS A 192 13.64 -0.88 1.43
CA HIS A 192 12.74 -0.56 2.54
C HIS A 192 12.57 -1.75 3.49
N PHE A 193 12.39 -2.94 2.94
CA PHE A 193 12.33 -4.18 3.72
C PHE A 193 13.57 -4.36 4.61
N ALA A 194 14.78 -4.28 4.05
CA ALA A 194 16.01 -4.47 4.80
C ALA A 194 16.19 -3.41 5.90
N ARG A 195 15.81 -2.15 5.62
CA ARG A 195 15.82 -1.06 6.60
C ARG A 195 14.85 -1.34 7.76
N ASP A 196 13.61 -1.71 7.44
CA ASP A 196 12.57 -1.96 8.44
C ASP A 196 12.91 -3.23 9.26
N TYR A 197 13.48 -4.24 8.62
CA TYR A 197 13.99 -5.46 9.28
C TYR A 197 15.10 -5.11 10.28
N ARG A 198 16.11 -4.33 9.86
CA ARG A 198 17.19 -3.88 10.75
C ARG A 198 16.67 -3.03 11.90
N LYS A 199 15.67 -2.19 11.67
CA LYS A 199 15.05 -1.38 12.72
C LYS A 199 14.38 -2.26 13.79
N LEU A 200 13.75 -3.37 13.40
CA LEU A 200 13.03 -4.25 14.31
C LEU A 200 13.94 -5.25 15.03
N PHE A 201 14.96 -5.79 14.34
CA PHE A 201 15.78 -6.89 14.84
C PHE A 201 17.24 -6.55 15.11
N CYS A 202 17.66 -5.31 14.84
CA CYS A 202 19.04 -4.84 14.98
C CYS A 202 20.08 -5.60 14.13
N GLU A 203 19.64 -6.29 13.07
CA GLU A 203 20.50 -7.07 12.16
C GLU A 203 19.93 -7.06 10.73
N LEU A 204 20.73 -7.43 9.73
CA LEU A 204 20.24 -7.57 8.35
C LEU A 204 19.62 -8.96 8.12
N PRO A 205 18.70 -9.10 7.13
CA PRO A 205 18.19 -10.42 6.74
C PRO A 205 19.28 -11.42 6.34
N SER A 206 20.39 -10.93 5.76
CA SER A 206 21.58 -11.73 5.44
C SER A 206 22.27 -12.30 6.67
N ASP A 207 22.33 -11.52 7.76
CA ASP A 207 22.94 -11.94 9.01
C ASP A 207 22.10 -13.03 9.65
N THR A 208 20.76 -12.88 9.63
CA THR A 208 19.84 -13.93 10.10
C THR A 208 20.00 -15.22 9.31
N ARG A 209 20.13 -15.14 7.98
CA ARG A 209 20.26 -16.33 7.11
C ARG A 209 21.58 -17.09 7.32
N SER A 210 22.60 -16.41 7.82
CA SER A 210 23.93 -17.00 8.03
C SER A 210 24.08 -17.71 9.39
N ARG A 211 23.01 -17.77 10.19
CA ARG A 211 22.95 -18.47 11.47
C ARG A 211 22.46 -19.90 11.30
#